data_AF-A0A4S8KL63-F1
#
_entry.id   AF-A0A4S8KL63-F1
#
_cell.length_a   1.000
_cell.length_b   1.000
_cell.length_c   1.000
_cell.angle_alpha   90.00
_cell.angle_beta   90.00
_cell.angle_gamma   90.00
#
_symmetry.space_group_name_H-M   'P 1'
#
loop_
_entity.id
_entity.type
_entity.pdbx_description
1 polymer ?
#
loop_
_entity_poly.entity_id
_entity_poly.type
_entity_poly.pdbx_seq_one_letter_code
_entity_poly.pdbx_strand_id
1 'polypeptide(L)'
;SFKIELPSNLKARGVHPVFHASLLRIHIPNDDRLFPGRSDSQILNKPDEAPEKEWLVQEILSHIGSKELSTFEILWKSGDKSWLPYDRIAHLNALQRYLDLLGV
;
A
#
# COMPACT_ATOMS: atom_id res chain seq x y z
N SER A 1 -17.27 27.58 -15.41
CA SER A 1 -16.21 26.86 -14.67
C SER A 1 -16.56 26.85 -13.19
N PHE A 2 -16.03 25.89 -12.43
CA PHE A 2 -16.25 25.76 -10.99
C PHE A 2 -14.93 25.44 -10.31
N LYS A 3 -14.63 26.13 -9.21
CA LYS A 3 -13.38 25.95 -8.48
C LYS A 3 -13.61 25.01 -7.29
N ILE A 4 -12.83 23.95 -7.20
CA ILE A 4 -12.83 23.04 -6.04
C ILE A 4 -11.53 23.17 -5.26
N GLU A 5 -11.60 22.90 -3.96
CA GLU A 5 -10.40 22.79 -3.14
C GLU A 5 -9.73 21.45 -3.40
N LEU A 6 -8.56 21.50 -4.03
CA LEU A 6 -7.74 20.32 -4.25
C LEU A 6 -6.75 20.10 -3.10
N PRO A 7 -6.52 18.83 -2.72
CA PRO A 7 -5.36 18.39 -1.94
C PRO A 7 -4.02 18.96 -2.45
N SER A 8 -3.07 19.15 -1.54
CA SER A 8 -1.76 19.75 -1.84
C SER A 8 -0.91 18.90 -2.79
N ASN A 9 -0.97 17.58 -2.69
CA ASN A 9 -0.29 16.62 -3.58
C ASN A 9 -0.74 16.77 -5.05
N LEU A 10 -2.04 17.00 -5.31
CA LEU A 10 -2.57 17.21 -6.65
C LEU A 10 -2.14 18.55 -7.23
N LYS A 11 -2.14 19.61 -6.40
CA LYS A 11 -1.63 20.93 -6.79
C LYS A 11 -0.14 20.89 -7.14
N ALA A 12 0.66 20.17 -6.34
CA ALA A 12 2.10 20.00 -6.58
C ALA A 12 2.41 19.32 -7.92
N ARG A 13 1.47 18.50 -8.43
CA ARG A 13 1.55 17.84 -9.73
C ARG A 13 0.99 18.68 -10.89
N GLY A 14 0.60 19.92 -10.64
CA GLY A 14 0.08 20.83 -11.66
C GLY A 14 -1.42 20.65 -11.97
N VAL A 15 -2.18 19.92 -11.16
CA VAL A 15 -3.63 19.80 -11.38
C VAL A 15 -4.31 21.13 -11.06
N HIS A 16 -5.01 21.70 -12.03
CA HIS A 16 -5.73 22.95 -11.85
C HIS A 16 -7.04 22.75 -11.08
N PRO A 17 -7.37 23.62 -10.10
CA PRO A 17 -8.57 23.49 -9.28
C PRO A 17 -9.86 23.88 -9.98
N VAL A 18 -9.83 24.19 -11.28
CA VAL A 18 -10.96 24.75 -12.02
C VAL A 18 -11.46 23.75 -13.05
N PHE A 19 -12.71 23.34 -12.90
CA PHE A 19 -13.35 22.29 -13.71
C PHE A 19 -14.59 22.82 -14.44
N HIS A 20 -15.06 22.06 -15.43
CA HIS A 20 -16.32 22.37 -16.10
C HIS A 20 -17.49 21.96 -15.19
N ALA A 21 -18.33 22.93 -14.79
CA ALA A 21 -19.38 22.70 -13.79
C ALA A 21 -20.38 21.59 -14.19
N SER A 22 -20.68 21.47 -15.49
CA SER A 22 -21.56 20.45 -16.06
C SER A 22 -21.00 19.02 -16.01
N LEU A 23 -19.69 18.85 -15.79
CA LEU A 23 -19.05 17.54 -15.69
C LEU A 23 -18.86 17.07 -14.24
N LEU A 24 -19.17 17.93 -13.26
CA LEU A 24 -19.07 17.57 -11.86
C LEU A 24 -20.14 16.53 -11.51
N ARG A 25 -19.73 15.53 -10.72
CA ARG A 25 -20.60 14.47 -10.22
C ARG A 25 -20.53 14.44 -8.71
N ILE A 26 -21.60 13.94 -8.08
CA ILE A 26 -21.64 13.73 -6.63
C ILE A 26 -20.58 12.68 -6.26
N HIS A 27 -19.79 12.97 -5.22
CA HIS A 27 -18.81 12.04 -4.70
C HIS A 27 -19.49 10.85 -4.02
N ILE A 28 -19.08 9.64 -4.41
CA ILE A 28 -19.50 8.39 -3.77
C ILE A 28 -18.27 7.87 -3.01
N PRO A 29 -18.35 7.66 -1.69
CA PRO A 29 -17.22 7.16 -0.91
C PRO A 29 -16.80 5.76 -1.37
N ASN A 30 -15.51 5.46 -1.22
CA ASN A 30 -14.97 4.14 -1.55
C ASN A 30 -15.52 3.06 -0.60
N ASP A 31 -15.77 1.87 -1.14
CA ASP A 31 -15.99 0.67 -0.32
C ASP A 31 -14.65 -0.04 -0.13
N ASP A 32 -14.06 0.10 1.06
CA ASP A 32 -12.74 -0.46 1.37
C ASP A 32 -12.72 -1.99 1.42
N ARG A 33 -13.89 -2.65 1.53
CA ARG A 33 -13.98 -4.12 1.47
C ARG A 33 -13.86 -4.62 0.04
N LEU A 34 -14.48 -3.91 -0.91
CA LEU A 34 -14.45 -4.27 -2.33
C LEU A 34 -13.22 -3.71 -3.06
N PHE A 35 -12.71 -2.56 -2.61
CA PHE A 35 -11.60 -1.86 -3.24
C PHE A 35 -10.56 -1.44 -2.18
N PRO A 36 -9.84 -2.41 -1.58
CA PRO A 36 -8.76 -2.10 -0.67
C PRO A 36 -7.64 -1.35 -1.42
N GLY A 37 -7.01 -0.41 -0.74
CA GLY A 37 -5.81 0.25 -1.26
C GLY A 37 -6.05 1.46 -2.18
N ARG A 38 -7.22 2.11 -2.09
CA ARG A 38 -7.56 3.29 -2.90
C ARG A 38 -7.29 4.64 -2.23
N SER A 39 -6.38 4.70 -1.26
CA SER A 39 -5.99 6.00 -0.70
C SER A 39 -5.25 6.85 -1.74
N ASP A 40 -5.35 8.17 -1.60
CA ASP A 40 -4.64 9.12 -2.49
C ASP A 40 -3.15 8.81 -2.55
N SER A 41 -2.51 8.45 -1.44
CA SER A 41 -1.10 8.04 -1.43
C SER A 41 -0.86 6.82 -2.33
N GLN A 42 -1.70 5.78 -2.22
CA GLN A 42 -1.51 4.54 -2.98
C GLN A 42 -1.81 4.68 -4.48
N ILE A 43 -2.72 5.57 -4.86
CA ILE A 43 -3.09 5.76 -6.27
C ILE A 43 -2.13 6.75 -6.95
N LEU A 44 -1.72 7.80 -6.26
CA LEU A 44 -0.90 8.83 -6.86
C LEU A 44 0.60 8.50 -6.83
N ASN A 45 1.13 7.80 -5.83
CA ASN A 45 2.57 7.53 -5.77
C ASN A 45 3.02 6.66 -6.96
N LYS A 46 4.24 6.90 -7.46
CA LYS A 46 4.86 5.98 -8.40
C LYS A 46 5.23 4.70 -7.65
N PRO A 47 5.13 3.51 -8.28
CA PRO A 47 5.51 2.24 -7.64
C PRO A 47 6.96 2.22 -7.14
N ASP A 48 7.83 3.09 -7.67
CA ASP A 48 9.25 3.18 -7.30
C ASP A 48 9.57 4.24 -6.22
N GLU A 49 8.60 5.07 -5.81
CA GLU A 49 8.85 6.20 -4.86
C GLU A 49 8.35 5.95 -3.43
N ALA A 50 7.80 4.76 -3.10
CA ALA A 50 7.40 4.46 -1.73
C ALA A 50 7.56 2.97 -1.35
N PRO A 51 7.80 2.67 -0.06
CA PRO A 51 7.82 1.31 0.52
C PRO A 51 6.40 0.72 0.61
N GLU A 52 5.59 0.86 -0.43
CA GLU A 52 4.13 0.61 -0.38
C GLU A 52 3.79 -0.86 -0.11
N LYS A 53 4.67 -1.78 -0.52
CA LYS A 53 4.52 -3.20 -0.18
C LYS A 53 4.56 -3.44 1.32
N GLU A 54 5.27 -2.61 2.07
CA GLU A 54 5.39 -2.76 3.52
C GLU A 54 4.14 -2.34 4.27
N TRP A 55 3.42 -1.32 3.79
CA TRP A 55 2.18 -0.84 4.40
C TRP A 55 1.04 -1.86 4.35
N LEU A 56 1.04 -2.75 3.35
CA LEU A 56 0.04 -3.81 3.21
C LEU A 56 0.29 -5.01 4.13
N VAL A 57 1.52 -5.17 4.63
CA VAL A 57 1.89 -6.27 5.51
C VAL A 57 1.57 -5.91 6.96
N GLN A 58 0.79 -6.76 7.61
CA GLN A 58 0.51 -6.64 9.03
C GLN A 58 1.66 -7.22 9.86
N GLU A 59 2.00 -8.48 9.60
CA GLU A 59 3.09 -9.20 10.26
C GLU A 59 3.46 -10.48 9.50
N ILE A 60 4.62 -11.04 9.82
CA ILE A 60 5.01 -12.40 9.41
C ILE A 60 4.66 -13.34 10.56
N LEU A 61 3.89 -14.39 10.27
CA LEU A 61 3.40 -15.35 11.26
C LEU A 61 4.38 -16.50 11.47
N SER A 62 4.92 -17.02 10.37
CA SER A 62 5.77 -18.21 10.38
C SER A 62 6.69 -18.25 9.16
N HIS A 63 7.69 -19.13 9.18
CA HIS A 63 8.51 -19.43 8.01
C HIS A 63 8.86 -20.92 7.96
N ILE A 64 9.13 -21.40 6.75
CA ILE A 64 9.60 -22.76 6.48
C ILE A 64 10.80 -22.66 5.54
N GLY A 65 11.79 -23.52 5.73
CA GLY A 65 12.99 -23.57 4.90
C GLY A 65 14.21 -22.99 5.61
N SER A 66 15.25 -22.70 4.84
CA SER A 66 16.50 -22.15 5.38
C SER A 66 17.09 -21.13 4.42
N LYS A 67 17.61 -20.03 4.98
CA LYS A 67 18.28 -18.94 4.26
C LYS A 67 17.42 -18.41 3.11
N GLU A 68 17.95 -18.42 1.89
CA GLU A 68 17.32 -17.87 0.69
C GLU A 68 16.19 -18.76 0.14
N LEU A 69 16.14 -20.03 0.56
CA LEU A 69 15.06 -20.96 0.21
C LEU A 69 13.88 -20.89 1.19
N SER A 70 13.94 -19.97 2.17
CA SER A 70 12.86 -19.77 3.12
C SER A 70 11.64 -19.15 2.46
N THR A 71 10.47 -19.67 2.82
CA THR A 71 9.16 -19.11 2.48
C THR A 71 8.47 -18.67 3.76
N PHE A 72 7.79 -17.54 3.72
CA PHE A 72 7.23 -16.87 4.89
C PHE A 72 5.72 -16.71 4.74
N GLU A 73 5.01 -17.00 5.82
CA GLU A 73 3.58 -16.77 5.93
C GLU A 73 3.33 -15.32 6.36
N ILE A 74 2.70 -14.55 5.47
CA ILE A 74 2.42 -13.14 5.67
C ILE A 74 0.95 -12.97 6.01
N LEU A 75 0.67 -12.24 7.08
CA LEU A 75 -0.65 -11.68 7.35
C LEU A 75 -0.73 -10.29 6.71
N TRP A 76 -1.71 -10.10 5.84
CA TRP A 76 -2.00 -8.82 5.21
C TRP A 76 -2.92 -7.98 6.10
N LYS A 77 -2.87 -6.65 5.97
CA LYS A 77 -3.80 -5.75 6.66
C LYS A 77 -5.28 -5.97 6.28
N SER A 78 -5.54 -6.59 5.13
CA SER A 78 -6.90 -7.04 4.74
C SER A 78 -7.39 -8.24 5.56
N GLY A 79 -6.50 -8.91 6.30
CA GLY A 79 -6.76 -10.16 7.00
C GLY A 79 -6.42 -11.42 6.19
N ASP A 80 -6.09 -11.28 4.91
CA ASP A 80 -5.67 -12.40 4.08
C ASP A 80 -4.31 -12.96 4.53
N LYS A 81 -4.03 -14.21 4.13
CA LYS A 81 -2.75 -14.85 4.35
C LYS A 81 -2.18 -15.38 3.05
N SER A 82 -0.87 -15.20 2.85
CA SER A 82 -0.17 -15.81 1.72
C SER A 82 1.26 -16.21 2.08
N TRP A 83 1.81 -17.14 1.31
CA TRP A 83 3.20 -17.58 1.42
C TRP A 83 4.04 -16.91 0.34
N LEU A 84 5.09 -16.19 0.74
CA LEU A 84 6.03 -15.57 -0.19
C LEU A 84 7.48 -16.02 0.07
N PRO A 85 8.29 -16.22 -0.99
CA PRO A 85 9.70 -16.53 -0.85
C PRO A 85 10.51 -15.32 -0.36
N TYR A 86 11.69 -15.59 0.20
CA TYR A 86 12.59 -14.60 0.79
C TYR A 86 12.89 -13.39 -0.13
N ASP A 87 13.19 -13.63 -1.41
CA ASP A 87 13.49 -12.58 -2.41
C ASP A 87 12.36 -11.55 -2.57
N ARG A 88 11.11 -11.98 -2.38
CA ARG A 88 9.93 -11.12 -2.47
C ARG A 88 9.70 -10.28 -1.23
N ILE A 89 10.31 -10.63 -0.10
CA ILE A 89 10.08 -9.97 1.19
C ILE A 89 11.33 -9.36 1.81
N ALA A 90 12.51 -9.59 1.23
CA ALA A 90 13.80 -9.15 1.75
C ALA A 90 13.91 -7.63 1.99
N HIS A 91 13.07 -6.85 1.29
CA HIS A 91 13.03 -5.39 1.39
C HIS A 91 11.99 -4.85 2.40
N LEU A 92 11.24 -5.72 3.08
CA LEU A 92 10.18 -5.32 4.00
C LEU A 92 10.72 -5.23 5.43
N ASN A 93 10.51 -4.13 6.18
CA ASN A 93 10.91 -4.12 7.61
C ASN A 93 10.13 -5.13 8.45
N ALA A 94 8.98 -5.63 7.97
CA ALA A 94 8.26 -6.73 8.60
C ALA A 94 9.14 -7.99 8.75
N LEU A 95 10.07 -8.23 7.82
CA LEU A 95 11.04 -9.31 7.91
C LEU A 95 12.06 -9.04 9.01
N GLN A 96 12.62 -7.83 9.09
CA GLN A 96 13.56 -7.47 10.14
C GLN A 96 12.93 -7.66 11.53
N ARG A 97 11.72 -7.13 11.73
CA ARG A 97 10.97 -7.29 12.99
C ARG A 97 10.74 -8.75 13.36
N TYR A 98 10.47 -9.60 12.38
CA TYR A 98 10.27 -11.03 12.59
C TYR A 98 11.55 -11.74 13.03
N LEU A 99 12.69 -11.43 12.38
CA LEU A 99 14.00 -11.99 12.75
C LEU A 99 14.46 -11.49 14.12
N ASP A 100 14.24 -10.21 14.42
CA ASP A 100 14.54 -9.63 15.74
C ASP A 100 13.78 -10.37 16.86
N LEU A 101 12.51 -10.73 16.62
CA LEU A 101 11.70 -11.52 17.57
C LEU A 101 12.20 -12.97 17.73
N LEU A 102 12.85 -13.52 16.72
CA LEU A 102 13.50 -14.84 16.77
C LEU A 102 14.91 -14.78 17.37
N GLY A 103 15.45 -13.58 17.61
CA GLY A 103 16.80 -13.38 18.14
C GLY A 103 17.91 -13.68 17.12
N VAL A 104 17.60 -13.53 15.82
CA VAL A 104 18.53 -13.73 14.68
C VAL A 104 18.92 -12.39 14.09
#